data_AF-A0A3P6PNI2-F1
#
_entry.id   AF-A0A3P6PNI2-F1
#
_cell.length_a   1.000
_cell.length_b   1.000
_cell.length_c   1.000
_cell.angle_alpha   90.00
_cell.angle_beta   90.00
_cell.angle_gamma   90.00
#
_symmetry.space_group_name_H-M   'P 1'
#
loop_
_entity.id
_entity.type
_entity.pdbx_description
1 polymer ?
#
loop_
_entity_poly.entity_id
_entity_poly.type
_entity_poly.pdbx_seq_one_letter_code
_entity_poly.pdbx_strand_id
1 'polypeptide(L)'
;MLKSGQSFKRGDIIVTEDALAHGLDESAAANHCAYCVTPADNLLRCAQCKRVYYCNRQCQKAGWAFGHRGECKSITETGILPSHTLRLLLALITTEKYKDASIFDSFMSRKYHVAKST
;
A
#
# COMPACT_ATOMS: atom_id res chain seq x y z
N MET A 1 -23.49 10.04 -3.32
CA MET A 1 -23.14 11.17 -4.21
C MET A 1 -23.75 12.43 -3.64
N LEU A 2 -22.93 13.48 -3.54
CA LEU A 2 -23.41 14.81 -3.15
C LEU A 2 -24.27 15.40 -4.26
N LYS A 3 -25.40 16.01 -3.88
CA LYS A 3 -26.32 16.67 -4.81
C LYS A 3 -26.25 18.18 -4.62
N SER A 4 -26.40 18.91 -5.71
CA SER A 4 -26.52 20.36 -5.67
C SER A 4 -27.78 20.77 -4.88
N GLY A 5 -27.67 21.82 -4.06
CA GLY A 5 -28.78 22.36 -3.25
C GLY A 5 -29.03 21.65 -1.91
N GLN A 6 -28.22 20.66 -1.54
CA GLN A 6 -28.33 19.98 -0.25
C GLN A 6 -27.78 20.88 0.88
N SER A 7 -28.55 21.08 1.94
CA SER A 7 -28.14 21.84 3.12
C SER A 7 -27.58 20.91 4.21
N PHE A 8 -26.51 21.35 4.87
CA PHE A 8 -25.85 20.64 5.95
C PHE A 8 -25.76 21.52 7.20
N LYS A 9 -25.79 20.89 8.37
CA LYS A 9 -25.64 21.54 9.67
C LYS A 9 -24.23 21.34 10.21
N ARG A 10 -23.85 22.16 11.18
CA ARG A 10 -22.58 22.01 11.89
C ARG A 10 -22.54 20.64 12.57
N GLY A 11 -21.51 19.85 12.24
CA GLY A 11 -21.31 18.51 12.78
C GLY A 11 -21.75 17.37 11.86
N ASP A 12 -22.40 17.67 10.72
CA ASP A 12 -22.82 16.63 9.78
C ASP A 12 -21.60 15.97 9.10
N ILE A 13 -21.61 14.64 9.02
CA ILE A 13 -20.71 13.88 8.17
C ILE A 13 -21.33 13.77 6.79
N ILE A 14 -20.70 14.45 5.83
CA ILE A 14 -21.26 14.64 4.48
C ILE A 14 -20.96 13.44 3.57
N VAL A 15 -19.76 12.86 3.68
CA VAL A 15 -19.32 11.67 2.96
C VAL A 15 -18.37 10.89 3.88
N THR A 16 -18.46 9.56 3.81
CA THR A 16 -17.43 8.64 4.29
C THR A 16 -17.07 7.73 3.13
N GLU A 17 -15.79 7.46 2.95
CA GLU A 17 -15.30 6.50 1.97
C GLU A 17 -14.13 5.73 2.55
N ASP A 18 -14.05 4.44 2.20
CA ASP A 18 -12.86 3.66 2.44
C ASP A 18 -11.85 3.97 1.34
N ALA A 19 -10.59 4.14 1.72
CA ALA A 19 -9.53 4.38 0.76
C ALA A 19 -9.45 3.19 -0.22
N LEU A 20 -9.60 3.46 -1.52
CA LEU A 20 -9.47 2.44 -2.56
C LEU A 20 -8.08 1.81 -2.52
N ALA A 21 -7.04 2.64 -2.35
CA ALA A 21 -5.66 2.23 -2.19
C ALA A 21 -4.87 3.30 -1.43
N HIS A 22 -3.72 2.93 -0.87
CA HIS A 22 -2.80 3.83 -0.18
C HIS A 22 -1.35 3.37 -0.37
N GLY A 23 -0.41 4.31 -0.19
CA GLY A 23 1.02 4.04 -0.09
C GLY A 23 1.59 4.80 1.09
N LEU A 24 2.20 4.10 2.04
CA LEU A 24 2.86 4.76 3.18
C LEU A 24 4.17 5.42 2.73
N ASP A 25 4.37 6.65 3.19
CA ASP A 25 5.68 7.30 3.15
C ASP A 25 6.70 6.53 3.98
N GLU A 26 7.98 6.59 3.58
CA GLU A 26 9.05 5.91 4.30
C GLU A 26 9.16 6.37 5.76
N SER A 27 8.94 7.67 6.01
CA SER A 27 8.94 8.23 7.37
C SER A 27 7.84 7.65 8.27
N ALA A 28 6.73 7.20 7.69
CA ALA A 28 5.60 6.62 8.41
C ALA A 28 5.65 5.09 8.49
N ALA A 29 6.40 4.44 7.58
CA ALA A 29 6.37 3.00 7.37
C ALA A 29 6.77 2.17 8.60
N ALA A 30 7.64 2.70 9.46
CA ALA A 30 8.09 2.03 10.68
C ALA A 30 7.05 2.05 11.81
N ASN A 31 6.11 3.00 11.80
CA ASN A 31 5.19 3.27 12.91
C ASN A 31 3.72 3.02 12.56
N HIS A 32 3.42 2.68 11.30
CA HIS A 32 2.06 2.40 10.84
C HIS A 32 1.97 1.03 10.18
N CYS A 33 0.81 0.39 10.34
CA CYS A 33 0.49 -0.82 9.60
C CYS A 33 0.40 -0.54 8.11
N ALA A 34 1.16 -1.27 7.30
CA ALA A 34 1.16 -1.10 5.85
C ALA A 34 -0.16 -1.49 5.17
N TYR A 35 -1.07 -2.18 5.87
CA TYR A 35 -2.39 -2.53 5.35
C TYR A 35 -3.51 -1.62 5.88
N CYS A 36 -3.71 -1.54 7.20
CA CYS A 36 -4.83 -0.76 7.76
C CYS A 36 -4.47 0.69 8.10
N VAL A 37 -3.22 1.11 7.86
CA VAL A 37 -2.72 2.49 8.07
C VAL A 37 -2.78 2.95 9.53
N THR A 38 -3.19 2.07 10.46
CA THR A 38 -3.26 2.40 11.89
C THR A 38 -1.85 2.50 12.48
N PRO A 39 -1.54 3.58 13.23
CA PRO A 39 -0.30 3.67 13.99
C PRO A 39 -0.29 2.64 15.13
N ALA A 40 0.89 2.06 15.41
CA ALA A 40 1.06 1.16 16.54
C ALA A 40 2.54 1.04 16.93
N ASP A 41 2.80 0.90 18.24
CA ASP A 41 4.16 0.80 18.77
C ASP A 41 4.77 -0.59 18.56
N ASN A 42 3.96 -1.64 18.55
CA ASN A 42 4.39 -3.04 18.51
C ASN A 42 3.98 -3.73 17.20
N LEU A 43 4.52 -3.25 16.08
CA LEU A 43 4.23 -3.82 14.77
C LEU A 43 5.09 -5.05 14.46
N LEU A 44 4.46 -6.05 13.84
CA LEU A 44 5.13 -7.19 13.24
C LEU A 44 5.76 -6.77 11.91
N ARG A 45 7.08 -6.91 11.77
CA ARG A 45 7.74 -6.71 10.48
C ARG A 45 7.61 -7.95 9.59
N CYS A 46 7.55 -7.75 8.28
CA CYS A 46 7.70 -8.81 7.30
C CYS A 46 9.03 -9.55 7.55
N ALA A 47 8.97 -10.88 7.67
CA ALA A 47 10.15 -11.68 7.99
C ALA A 47 11.21 -11.66 6.86
N GLN A 48 10.77 -11.49 5.61
CA GLN A 48 11.62 -11.50 4.43
C GLN A 48 12.34 -10.16 4.24
N CYS A 49 11.61 -9.07 3.99
CA CYS A 49 12.22 -7.79 3.70
C CYS A 49 12.60 -6.97 4.94
N LYS A 50 11.99 -7.24 6.10
CA LYS A 50 12.21 -6.54 7.39
C LYS A 50 11.97 -5.02 7.37
N ARG A 51 11.37 -4.47 6.31
CA ARG A 51 11.12 -3.02 6.12
C ARG A 51 9.65 -2.62 6.11
N VAL A 52 8.74 -3.59 6.00
CA VAL A 52 7.27 -3.35 5.98
C VAL A 52 6.65 -3.97 7.23
N TYR A 53 5.73 -3.25 7.86
CA TYR A 53 5.24 -3.51 9.21
C TYR A 53 3.72 -3.66 9.24
N TYR A 54 3.20 -4.50 10.15
CA TYR A 54 1.79 -4.87 10.23
C TYR A 54 1.34 -5.05 11.68
N CYS A 55 0.08 -4.72 12.00
CA CYS A 55 -0.46 -4.95 13.36
C CYS A 55 -0.42 -6.43 13.76
N ASN A 56 -0.73 -7.33 12.82
CA ASN A 56 -0.90 -8.76 13.09
C ASN A 56 -0.79 -9.59 11.79
N ARG A 57 -0.87 -10.92 11.93
CA ARG A 57 -0.79 -11.85 10.79
C ARG A 57 -1.91 -11.66 9.75
N GLN A 58 -3.09 -11.18 10.15
CA GLN A 58 -4.19 -10.91 9.22
C GLN A 58 -3.85 -9.71 8.33
N CYS A 59 -3.41 -8.61 8.94
CA CYS A 59 -2.92 -7.43 8.22
C CYS A 59 -1.73 -7.77 7.30
N GLN A 60 -0.84 -8.65 7.72
CA GLN A 60 0.27 -9.10 6.88
C GLN A 60 -0.21 -9.85 5.63
N LYS A 61 -1.16 -10.80 5.78
CA LYS A 61 -1.73 -11.53 4.64
C LYS A 61 -2.48 -10.60 3.69
N ALA A 62 -3.26 -9.67 4.22
CA ALA A 62 -4.00 -8.71 3.42
C ALA A 62 -3.05 -7.74 2.71
N GLY A 63 -2.05 -7.20 3.42
CA GLY A 63 -1.00 -6.36 2.85
C GLY A 63 -0.15 -7.05 1.78
N TRP A 64 0.04 -8.37 1.89
CA TRP A 64 0.69 -9.17 0.85
C TRP A 64 -0.09 -9.13 -0.47
N ALA A 65 -1.40 -9.36 -0.41
CA ALA A 65 -2.29 -9.29 -1.58
C ALA A 65 -2.47 -7.87 -2.10
N PHE A 66 -2.47 -6.87 -1.21
CA PHE A 66 -2.60 -5.43 -1.50
C PHE A 66 -1.36 -4.81 -2.18
N GLY A 67 -0.36 -5.61 -2.57
CA GLY A 67 0.78 -5.13 -3.36
C GLY A 67 2.15 -5.44 -2.76
N HIS A 68 2.25 -5.75 -1.46
CA HIS A 68 3.58 -6.04 -0.87
C HIS A 68 4.30 -7.21 -1.57
N ARG A 69 3.55 -8.20 -2.08
CA ARG A 69 4.11 -9.29 -2.90
C ARG A 69 4.98 -8.80 -4.05
N GLY A 70 4.59 -7.69 -4.70
CA GLY A 70 5.28 -7.16 -5.87
C GLY A 70 6.59 -6.41 -5.54
N GLU A 71 6.71 -5.86 -4.34
CA GLU A 71 7.87 -5.08 -3.91
C GLU A 71 8.83 -5.86 -2.98
N CYS A 72 8.35 -6.90 -2.28
CA CYS A 72 9.09 -7.53 -1.18
C CYS A 72 10.47 -8.06 -1.60
N LYS A 73 10.57 -8.68 -2.78
CA LYS A 73 11.84 -9.21 -3.30
C LYS A 73 12.83 -8.08 -3.58
N SER A 74 12.39 -7.03 -4.27
CA SER A 74 13.22 -5.86 -4.58
C SER A 74 13.74 -5.16 -3.30
N ILE A 75 12.88 -4.99 -2.30
CA ILE A 75 13.28 -4.44 -1.00
C ILE A 75 14.32 -5.34 -0.32
N THR A 76 14.17 -6.66 -0.40
CA THR A 76 15.12 -7.60 0.20
C THR A 76 16.49 -7.52 -0.47
N GLU A 77 16.54 -7.35 -1.79
CA GLU A 77 17.78 -7.28 -2.58
C GLU A 77 18.49 -5.93 -2.46
N THR A 78 17.74 -4.84 -2.37
CA THR A 78 18.30 -3.46 -2.38
C THR A 78 18.38 -2.83 -1.00
N GLY A 79 17.57 -3.28 -0.03
CA GLY A 79 17.34 -2.61 1.25
C GLY A 79 16.49 -1.34 1.16
N ILE A 80 16.16 -0.90 -0.05
CA ILE A 80 15.48 0.37 -0.33
C ILE A 80 13.97 0.12 -0.35
N LEU A 81 13.23 0.99 0.33
CA LEU A 81 11.77 1.02 0.25
C LEU A 81 11.36 1.84 -0.98
N PRO A 82 10.53 1.33 -1.90
CA PRO A 82 10.03 2.13 -3.03
C PRO A 82 9.29 3.37 -2.56
N SER A 83 9.29 4.43 -3.38
CA SER A 83 8.60 5.68 -3.06
C SER A 83 7.10 5.46 -2.83
N HIS A 84 6.47 6.26 -1.97
CA HIS A 84 5.04 6.13 -1.67
C HIS A 84 4.15 6.12 -2.92
N THR A 85 4.55 6.84 -3.98
CA THR A 85 3.82 6.90 -5.25
C THR A 85 3.84 5.55 -5.96
N LEU A 86 5.01 4.89 -6.03
CA LEU A 86 5.10 3.56 -6.63
C LEU A 86 4.31 2.53 -5.83
N ARG A 87 4.35 2.63 -4.50
CA ARG A 87 3.59 1.73 -3.61
C ARG A 87 2.09 1.94 -3.75
N LEU A 88 1.63 3.19 -3.86
CA LEU A 88 0.24 3.53 -4.13
C LEU A 88 -0.21 2.98 -5.49
N LEU A 89 0.59 3.15 -6.55
CA LEU A 89 0.27 2.61 -7.87
C LEU A 89 0.17 1.09 -7.85
N LEU A 90 1.09 0.42 -7.15
CA LEU A 90 1.05 -1.04 -6.98
C LEU A 90 -0.17 -1.50 -6.19
N ALA A 91 -0.55 -0.76 -5.14
CA ALA A 91 -1.78 -1.01 -4.40
C ALA A 91 -3.02 -0.83 -5.28
N LEU A 92 -3.10 0.27 -6.05
CA LEU A 92 -4.23 0.55 -6.96
C LEU A 92 -4.45 -0.60 -7.95
N ILE A 93 -3.41 -1.05 -8.66
CA ILE A 93 -3.54 -2.10 -9.67
C ILE A 93 -3.83 -3.48 -9.08
N THR A 94 -3.63 -3.68 -7.77
CA THR A 94 -3.94 -4.95 -7.07
C THR A 94 -5.31 -4.94 -6.38
N THR A 95 -6.00 -3.79 -6.33
CA THR A 95 -7.38 -3.72 -5.82
C THR A 95 -8.33 -4.54 -6.68
N GLU A 96 -9.42 -5.01 -6.07
CA GLU A 96 -10.49 -5.74 -6.77
C GLU A 96 -11.04 -5.03 -7.99
N LYS A 97 -11.07 -3.70 -7.95
CA LYS A 97 -11.52 -2.86 -9.06
C LYS A 97 -10.69 -3.05 -10.33
N TYR A 98 -9.42 -3.43 -10.21
CA TYR A 98 -8.48 -3.59 -11.32
C TYR A 98 -7.87 -5.00 -11.39
N LYS A 99 -8.37 -5.97 -10.62
CA LYS A 99 -7.86 -7.36 -10.59
C LYS A 99 -7.88 -8.06 -11.96
N ASP A 100 -8.84 -7.72 -12.82
CA ASP A 100 -8.96 -8.28 -14.17
C ASP A 100 -8.14 -7.52 -15.23
N ALA A 101 -7.46 -6.44 -14.82
CA ALA A 101 -6.57 -5.74 -15.72
C ALA A 101 -5.30 -6.57 -15.92
N SER A 102 -5.09 -7.06 -17.15
CA SER A 102 -3.82 -7.69 -17.61
C SER A 102 -2.57 -6.84 -17.35
N ILE A 103 -2.77 -5.59 -16.95
CA ILE A 103 -1.77 -4.64 -16.47
C ILE A 103 -0.92 -5.19 -15.33
N PHE A 104 -1.47 -5.98 -14.39
CA PHE A 104 -0.68 -6.46 -13.25
C PHE A 104 0.42 -7.44 -13.69
N ASP A 105 0.06 -8.45 -14.48
CA ASP A 105 1.02 -9.44 -14.99
C ASP A 105 2.01 -8.80 -15.96
N SER A 106 1.56 -7.86 -16.80
CA SER A 106 2.42 -7.07 -17.69
C SER A 106 3.41 -6.19 -16.91
N PHE A 107 2.99 -5.59 -15.80
CA PHE A 107 3.87 -4.78 -14.94
C PHE A 107 4.90 -5.66 -14.20
N MET A 108 4.45 -6.75 -13.60
CA MET A 108 5.32 -7.65 -12.81
C MET A 108 6.28 -8.48 -13.66
N SER A 109 5.94 -8.77 -14.92
CA SER A 109 6.80 -9.50 -15.86
C SER A 109 7.94 -8.64 -16.43
N ARG A 110 7.86 -7.31 -16.33
CA ARG A 110 8.96 -6.43 -16.74
C ARG A 110 10.09 -6.53 -15.72
N LYS A 111 11.25 -7.04 -16.16
CA LYS A 111 12.49 -6.94 -15.41
C LYS A 111 12.91 -5.46 -15.35
N TYR A 112 12.60 -4.79 -14.25
CA TYR A 112 13.23 -3.52 -13.94
C TYR A 112 14.69 -3.79 -13.59
N HIS A 113 15.60 -3.47 -14.51
CA HIS A 113 17.02 -3.39 -14.21
C HIS A 113 17.22 -2.15 -13.33
N VAL A 114 17.25 -2.35 -12.01
CA VAL A 114 17.77 -1.33 -11.10
C VAL A 114 19.26 -1.26 -11.35
N ALA A 115 19.70 -0.23 -12.09
CA ALA A 115 21.12 0.06 -12.23
C ALA A 115 21.68 0.29 -10.81
N LYS A 116 22.66 -0.53 -10.41
CA LYS A 116 23.43 -0.26 -9.20
C LYS A 116 24.17 1.05 -9.45
N SER A 117 23.81 2.11 -8.73
CA SER A 117 24.64 3.30 -8.63
C SER A 117 25.91 2.91 -7.86
N THR A 118 27.00 2.74 -8.59
CA THR A 118 28.38 2.75 -8.08
C THR A 118 28.77 4.16 -7.67
#